data_AF-A0A443S1G7-F1
#
_entry.id   AF-A0A443S1G7-F1
#
_cell.length_a   1.000
_cell.length_b   1.000
_cell.length_c   1.000
_cell.angle_alpha   90.00
_cell.angle_beta   90.00
_cell.angle_gamma   90.00
#
_symmetry.space_group_name_H-M   'P 1'
#
loop_
_entity.id
_entity.type
_entity.pdbx_description
1 polymer ?
#
loop_
_entity_poly.entity_id
_entity_poly.type
_entity_poly.pdbx_seq_one_letter_code
_entity_poly.pdbx_strand_id
1 'polypeptide(L)'
;MWKQLQMGLRAFIVLASKIWTFICYIIKKQTRAIIQHQTIKYEIVPHSPLSQHRISLVKRKILVLDLDETLIHSHHDGVVRQMVKPGTPPDFVLKVTIDRHPVRFFVHKRPHVDYFLDVVSQWYDLVIFTASMEIYGAAVADKLDNDRRVLQKRFFRQHCTLDYGSYTKDLSSITNDLSSIFILDNSPGAYRAYP
;
A
#
# COMPACT_ATOMS: atom_id res chain seq x y z
N MET A 1 -57.77 2.06 33.22
CA MET A 1 -57.51 1.96 31.78
C MET A 1 -56.60 3.06 31.23
N TRP A 2 -56.95 4.35 31.30
CA TRP A 2 -56.17 5.43 30.65
C TRP A 2 -54.70 5.55 31.14
N LYS A 3 -54.46 5.41 32.44
CA LYS A 3 -53.11 5.47 33.03
C LYS A 3 -52.20 4.30 32.60
N GLN A 4 -52.76 3.10 32.45
CA GLN A 4 -52.01 1.93 31.95
C GLN A 4 -51.65 2.08 30.47
N LEU A 5 -52.57 2.62 29.66
CA LEU A 5 -52.31 2.93 28.25
C LEU A 5 -51.20 3.99 28.10
N GLN A 6 -51.25 5.03 28.93
CA GLN A 6 -50.24 6.10 28.96
C GLN A 6 -48.86 5.59 29.40
N MET A 7 -48.80 4.68 30.37
CA MET A 7 -47.53 4.03 30.77
C MET A 7 -46.99 3.10 29.68
N GLY A 8 -47.86 2.35 29.00
CA GLY A 8 -47.47 1.50 27.86
C GLY A 8 -46.90 2.31 26.70
N LEU A 9 -47.53 3.43 26.35
CA LEU A 9 -47.05 4.33 25.31
C LEU A 9 -45.69 4.96 25.68
N ARG A 10 -45.52 5.39 26.94
CA ARG A 10 -44.23 5.91 27.43
C ARG A 10 -43.13 4.86 27.37
N ALA A 11 -43.42 3.63 27.80
CA ALA A 11 -42.48 2.52 27.73
C ALA A 11 -42.08 2.20 26.28
N PHE A 12 -43.05 2.20 25.35
CA PHE A 12 -42.80 2.01 23.92
C PHE A 12 -41.90 3.12 23.34
N ILE A 13 -42.18 4.38 23.65
CA ILE A 13 -41.38 5.52 23.18
C ILE A 13 -39.93 5.42 23.71
N VAL A 14 -39.75 5.06 24.98
CA VAL A 14 -38.41 4.86 25.56
C VAL A 14 -37.68 3.70 24.89
N LEU A 15 -38.36 2.58 24.64
CA LEU A 15 -37.79 1.43 23.93
C LEU A 15 -37.39 1.81 22.49
N ALA A 16 -38.28 2.48 21.76
CA ALA A 16 -38.02 2.97 20.41
C ALA A 16 -36.83 3.94 20.37
N SER A 17 -36.72 4.85 21.36
CA SER A 17 -35.59 5.75 21.50
C SER A 17 -34.27 5.00 21.77
N LYS A 18 -34.28 3.96 22.62
CA LYS A 18 -33.11 3.11 22.86
C LYS A 18 -32.70 2.31 21.62
N ILE A 19 -33.66 1.78 20.87
CA ILE A 19 -33.39 1.09 19.60
C ILE A 19 -32.82 2.07 18.57
N TRP A 20 -33.41 3.26 18.44
CA TRP A 20 -32.94 4.30 17.53
C TRP A 20 -31.52 4.75 17.85
N THR A 21 -31.22 5.02 19.13
CA THR A 21 -29.87 5.40 19.57
C THR A 21 -28.85 4.28 19.30
N PHE A 22 -29.21 3.01 19.49
CA PHE A 22 -28.36 1.88 19.13
C PHE A 22 -28.11 1.80 17.62
N ILE A 23 -29.16 1.94 16.79
CA ILE A 23 -29.04 1.98 15.33
C ILE A 23 -28.13 3.14 14.90
N CYS A 24 -28.35 4.36 15.42
CA CYS A 24 -27.50 5.51 15.14
C CYS A 24 -26.04 5.28 15.56
N TYR A 25 -25.81 4.60 16.69
CA TYR A 25 -24.45 4.23 17.13
C TYR A 25 -23.79 3.26 16.14
N ILE A 26 -24.49 2.21 15.70
CA ILE A 26 -23.97 1.26 14.72
C ILE A 26 -23.68 1.97 13.39
N ILE A 27 -24.60 2.81 12.89
CA ILE A 27 -24.37 3.59 11.68
C ILE A 27 -23.13 4.47 11.85
N LYS A 28 -23.05 5.30 12.90
CA LYS A 28 -21.88 6.18 13.15
C LYS A 28 -20.58 5.39 13.23
N LYS A 29 -20.58 4.22 13.88
CA LYS A 29 -19.42 3.34 13.97
C LYS A 29 -19.00 2.84 12.59
N GLN A 30 -19.93 2.39 11.77
CA GLN A 30 -19.67 1.95 10.39
C GLN A 30 -19.21 3.11 9.51
N THR A 31 -19.86 4.28 9.57
CA THR A 31 -19.47 5.46 8.81
C THR A 31 -18.07 5.93 9.18
N ARG A 32 -17.72 5.95 10.48
CA ARG A 32 -16.35 6.30 10.93
C ARG A 32 -15.32 5.29 10.41
N ALA A 33 -15.64 4.00 10.42
CA ALA A 33 -14.77 2.98 9.85
C ALA A 33 -14.58 3.19 8.33
N ILE A 34 -15.64 3.50 7.59
CA ILE A 34 -15.57 3.80 6.15
C ILE A 34 -14.71 5.04 5.90
N ILE A 35 -14.98 6.15 6.59
CA ILE A 35 -14.24 7.42 6.43
C ILE A 35 -12.76 7.23 6.74
N GLN A 36 -12.41 6.47 7.78
CA GLN A 36 -11.01 6.21 8.14
C GLN A 36 -10.24 5.44 7.06
N HIS A 37 -10.94 4.63 6.25
CA HIS A 37 -10.35 3.87 5.15
C HIS A 37 -10.59 4.52 3.78
N GLN A 38 -11.15 5.73 3.72
CA GLN A 38 -11.23 6.48 2.47
C GLN A 38 -9.86 7.11 2.18
N THR A 39 -9.40 6.94 0.94
CA THR A 39 -8.27 7.70 0.39
C THR A 39 -8.57 9.19 0.52
N ILE A 40 -7.68 9.98 1.12
CA ILE A 40 -7.71 11.43 0.94
C ILE A 40 -7.46 11.69 -0.55
N LYS A 41 -8.49 12.17 -1.25
CA LYS A 41 -8.39 12.57 -2.65
C LYS A 41 -8.19 14.07 -2.69
N TYR A 42 -7.08 14.49 -3.26
CA TYR A 42 -6.83 15.91 -3.52
C TYR A 42 -7.48 16.30 -4.85
N GLU A 43 -8.01 17.52 -4.93
CA GLU A 43 -8.44 18.10 -6.20
C GLU A 43 -7.21 18.27 -7.10
N ILE A 44 -7.24 17.67 -8.29
CA ILE A 44 -6.15 17.79 -9.26
C ILE A 44 -6.34 19.09 -10.02
N VAL A 45 -5.66 20.14 -9.57
CA VAL A 45 -5.63 21.42 -10.28
C VAL A 45 -4.72 21.29 -11.50
N PRO A 46 -5.19 21.58 -12.72
CA PRO A 46 -4.35 21.49 -13.91
C PRO A 46 -3.21 22.50 -13.83
N HIS A 47 -2.05 22.12 -14.39
CA HIS A 47 -0.92 23.03 -14.49
C HIS A 47 -1.26 24.21 -15.41
N SER A 48 -0.74 25.40 -15.09
CA SER A 48 -0.76 26.52 -16.04
C SER A 48 0.07 26.18 -17.28
N PRO A 49 -0.21 26.79 -18.45
CA PRO A 49 0.57 26.54 -19.67
C PRO A 49 2.08 26.76 -19.47
N LEU A 50 2.47 27.76 -18.65
CA LEU A 50 3.87 28.02 -18.32
C LEU A 50 4.49 26.90 -17.48
N SER A 51 3.79 26.42 -16.46
CA SER A 51 4.28 25.31 -15.64
C SER A 51 4.41 24.03 -16.46
N GLN A 52 3.44 23.75 -17.33
CA GLN A 52 3.47 22.58 -18.21
C GLN A 52 4.64 22.65 -19.20
N HIS A 53 4.90 23.83 -19.79
CA HIS A 53 6.07 24.04 -20.63
C HIS A 53 7.38 23.83 -19.86
N ARG A 54 7.51 24.41 -18.66
CA ARG A 54 8.70 24.21 -17.81
C ARG A 54 8.93 22.75 -17.45
N ILE A 55 7.87 22.01 -17.14
CA ILE A 55 7.93 20.57 -16.85
C ILE A 55 8.37 19.79 -18.10
N SER A 56 7.91 20.17 -19.30
CA SER A 56 8.34 19.51 -20.55
C SER A 56 9.82 19.70 -20.90
N LEU A 57 10.46 20.74 -20.35
CA LEU A 57 11.89 21.02 -20.56
C LEU A 57 12.80 20.22 -19.62
N VAL A 58 12.25 19.63 -18.55
CA VAL A 58 13.01 18.85 -17.58
C VAL A 58 12.69 17.37 -17.69
N LYS A 59 13.70 16.53 -17.46
CA LYS A 59 13.51 15.08 -17.42
C LYS A 59 12.77 14.69 -16.12
N ARG A 60 11.92 13.66 -16.21
CA ARG A 60 11.30 13.04 -15.03
C ARG A 60 12.39 12.43 -14.14
N LYS A 61 12.23 12.59 -12.83
CA LYS A 61 13.07 11.93 -11.83
C LYS A 61 12.65 10.47 -11.66
N ILE A 62 13.54 9.65 -11.14
CA ILE A 62 13.32 8.24 -10.85
C ILE A 62 12.94 8.10 -9.37
N LEU A 63 11.82 7.42 -9.11
CA LEU A 63 11.39 7.04 -7.77
C LEU A 63 11.57 5.53 -7.62
N VAL A 64 12.53 5.14 -6.78
CA VAL A 64 12.78 3.76 -6.43
C VAL A 64 11.90 3.36 -5.26
N LEU A 65 11.13 2.29 -5.43
CA LEU A 65 10.17 1.80 -4.45
C LEU A 65 10.56 0.41 -3.98
N ASP A 66 10.65 0.22 -2.66
CA ASP A 66 10.68 -1.11 -2.07
C ASP A 66 9.27 -1.74 -2.02
N LEU A 67 9.19 -3.06 -1.78
CA LEU A 67 7.93 -3.80 -1.74
C LEU A 67 7.48 -4.11 -0.30
N ASP A 68 8.18 -5.02 0.36
CA ASP A 68 7.77 -5.59 1.65
C ASP A 68 7.93 -4.56 2.78
N GLU A 69 6.90 -4.37 3.60
CA GLU A 69 6.79 -3.31 4.62
C GLU A 69 6.82 -1.87 4.07
N THR A 70 6.85 -1.70 2.74
CA THR A 70 6.82 -0.39 2.07
C THR A 70 5.52 -0.18 1.29
N LEU A 71 5.24 -1.03 0.30
CA LEU A 71 4.01 -0.99 -0.51
C LEU A 71 3.02 -2.10 -0.13
N ILE A 72 3.52 -3.19 0.43
CA ILE A 72 2.74 -4.37 0.82
C ILE A 72 3.26 -4.94 2.14
N HIS A 73 2.49 -5.82 2.75
CA HIS A 73 2.93 -6.75 3.79
C HIS A 73 2.55 -8.17 3.37
N SER A 74 3.45 -9.14 3.49
CA SER A 74 3.13 -10.54 3.17
C SER A 74 3.63 -11.50 4.23
N HIS A 75 2.97 -12.65 4.31
CA HIS A 75 3.43 -13.79 5.08
C HIS A 75 3.20 -15.07 4.28
N HIS A 76 3.97 -16.11 4.58
CA HIS A 76 3.84 -17.41 3.94
C HIS A 76 3.31 -18.48 4.91
N ASP A 77 2.85 -19.59 4.35
CA ASP A 77 2.46 -20.78 5.12
C ASP A 77 3.60 -21.17 6.08
N GLY A 78 3.39 -21.07 7.39
CA GLY A 78 4.37 -21.44 8.43
C GLY A 78 4.80 -20.31 9.38
N VAL A 79 4.41 -19.05 9.12
CA VAL A 79 4.71 -17.94 10.05
C VAL A 79 3.78 -17.97 11.27
N VAL A 80 4.36 -18.12 12.47
CA VAL A 80 3.63 -18.28 13.76
C VAL A 80 3.02 -16.96 14.25
N ARG A 81 3.58 -15.81 13.87
CA ARG A 81 3.10 -14.48 14.29
C ARG A 81 2.53 -13.71 13.12
N GLN A 82 1.21 -13.62 13.05
CA GLN A 82 0.52 -12.72 12.14
C GLN A 82 0.62 -11.28 12.68
N MET A 83 1.28 -10.39 11.95
CA MET A 83 1.22 -8.94 12.22
C MET A 83 -0.13 -8.34 11.78
N VAL A 84 -0.84 -9.07 10.94
CA VAL A 84 -2.19 -8.73 10.49
C VAL A 84 -3.18 -9.26 11.53
N LYS A 85 -4.23 -8.46 11.79
CA LYS A 85 -5.33 -8.86 12.67
C LYS A 85 -5.92 -10.21 12.21
N PRO A 86 -6.16 -11.16 13.12
CA PRO A 86 -6.77 -12.43 12.77
C PRO A 86 -8.11 -12.24 12.04
N GLY A 87 -8.29 -12.94 10.93
CA GLY A 87 -9.50 -12.88 10.11
C GLY A 87 -9.52 -11.78 9.05
N THR A 88 -8.49 -10.93 8.96
CA THR A 88 -8.34 -10.04 7.80
C THR A 88 -7.99 -10.88 6.56
N PRO A 89 -8.79 -10.83 5.49
CA PRO A 89 -8.48 -11.54 4.26
C PRO A 89 -7.31 -10.85 3.53
N PRO A 90 -6.45 -11.63 2.84
CA PRO A 90 -5.44 -11.06 1.95
C PRO A 90 -6.09 -10.39 0.73
N ASP A 91 -5.44 -9.37 0.18
CA ASP A 91 -5.85 -8.75 -1.09
C ASP A 91 -5.61 -9.68 -2.27
N PHE A 92 -4.51 -10.44 -2.23
CA PHE A 92 -4.24 -11.51 -3.19
C PHE A 92 -3.31 -12.57 -2.61
N VAL A 93 -3.36 -13.77 -3.19
CA VAL A 93 -2.50 -14.90 -2.82
C VAL A 93 -1.60 -15.26 -3.99
N LEU A 94 -0.30 -15.31 -3.74
CA LEU A 94 0.68 -15.76 -4.72
C LEU A 94 1.09 -17.20 -4.43
N LYS A 95 1.21 -18.00 -5.48
CA LYS A 95 1.72 -19.37 -5.43
C LYS A 95 3.01 -19.40 -6.24
N VAL A 96 4.14 -19.55 -5.56
CA VAL A 96 5.46 -19.62 -6.19
C VAL A 96 6.15 -20.90 -5.80
N THR A 97 7.01 -21.44 -6.67
CA THR A 97 7.76 -22.66 -6.38
C THR A 97 9.21 -22.28 -6.08
N ILE A 98 9.63 -22.46 -4.84
CA ILE A 98 11.00 -22.18 -4.38
C ILE A 98 11.67 -23.52 -4.13
N ASP A 99 12.77 -23.82 -4.82
CA ASP A 99 13.52 -25.07 -4.66
C ASP A 99 12.63 -26.33 -4.71
N ARG A 100 11.72 -26.37 -5.69
CA ARG A 100 10.72 -27.45 -5.91
C ARG A 100 9.62 -27.55 -4.84
N HIS A 101 9.58 -26.66 -3.87
CA HIS A 101 8.54 -26.59 -2.86
C HIS A 101 7.55 -25.47 -3.20
N PRO A 102 6.25 -25.77 -3.36
CA PRO A 102 5.24 -24.75 -3.56
C PRO A 102 5.02 -23.99 -2.25
N VAL A 103 5.16 -22.67 -2.31
CA VAL A 103 4.95 -21.75 -1.19
C VAL A 103 3.82 -20.79 -1.54
N ARG A 104 2.88 -20.61 -0.61
CA ARG A 104 1.83 -19.61 -0.71
C ARG A 104 2.19 -18.37 0.08
N PHE A 105 2.07 -17.21 -0.55
CA PHE A 105 2.20 -15.90 0.10
C PHE A 105 0.84 -15.23 0.14
N PHE A 106 0.43 -14.81 1.34
CA PHE A 106 -0.78 -14.03 1.58
C PHE A 106 -0.38 -12.55 1.65
N VAL A 107 -0.75 -11.79 0.63
CA VAL A 107 -0.28 -10.42 0.45
C VAL A 107 -1.39 -9.44 0.82
N HIS A 108 -1.03 -8.46 1.62
CA HIS A 108 -1.87 -7.34 2.04
C HIS A 108 -1.27 -6.07 1.46
N LYS A 109 -2.09 -5.32 0.74
CA LYS A 109 -1.71 -4.04 0.14
C LYS A 109 -1.66 -2.99 1.23
N ARG A 110 -0.64 -2.13 1.19
CA ARG A 110 -0.67 -0.93 2.03
C ARG A 110 -1.91 -0.12 1.64
N PRO A 111 -2.70 0.37 2.61
CA PRO A 111 -3.87 1.19 2.28
C PRO A 111 -3.49 2.30 1.29
N HIS A 112 -4.30 2.42 0.23
CA HIS A 112 -4.15 3.44 -0.81
C HIS A 112 -2.96 3.26 -1.76
N VAL A 113 -2.28 2.11 -1.77
CA VAL A 113 -1.14 1.86 -2.66
C VAL A 113 -1.46 2.04 -4.14
N ASP A 114 -2.65 1.66 -4.60
CA ASP A 114 -3.04 1.83 -6.01
C ASP A 114 -3.12 3.30 -6.41
N TYR A 115 -3.81 4.08 -5.58
CA TYR A 115 -3.94 5.53 -5.76
C TYR A 115 -2.58 6.21 -5.67
N PHE A 116 -1.74 5.81 -4.71
CA PHE A 116 -0.37 6.28 -4.61
C PHE A 116 0.38 6.05 -5.93
N LEU A 117 0.38 4.82 -6.44
CA LEU A 117 1.05 4.46 -7.69
C LEU A 117 0.49 5.24 -8.89
N ASP A 118 -0.83 5.39 -8.99
CA ASP A 118 -1.49 6.17 -10.06
C ASP A 118 -1.06 7.64 -10.07
N VAL A 119 -0.86 8.23 -8.90
CA VAL A 119 -0.46 9.64 -8.76
C VAL A 119 1.04 9.79 -9.05
N VAL A 120 1.89 9.01 -8.38
CA VAL A 120 3.35 9.20 -8.51
C VAL A 120 3.87 8.76 -9.88
N SER A 121 3.20 7.82 -10.56
CA SER A 121 3.53 7.44 -11.95
C SER A 121 3.20 8.53 -12.98
N GLN A 122 2.58 9.64 -12.59
CA GLN A 122 2.42 10.81 -13.46
C GLN A 122 3.64 11.75 -13.39
N TRP A 123 4.41 11.68 -12.30
CA TRP A 123 5.53 12.60 -12.03
C TRP A 123 6.89 11.94 -12.17
N TYR A 124 7.00 10.66 -11.80
CA TYR A 124 8.27 9.93 -11.71
C TYR A 124 8.30 8.69 -12.60
N ASP A 125 9.49 8.32 -13.06
CA ASP A 125 9.72 6.99 -13.61
C ASP A 125 9.89 6.03 -12.43
N LEU A 126 8.99 5.05 -12.31
CA LEU A 126 8.98 4.15 -11.15
C LEU A 126 9.90 2.96 -11.39
N VAL A 127 10.68 2.62 -10.37
CA VAL A 127 11.56 1.45 -10.35
C VAL A 127 11.27 0.65 -9.09
N ILE A 128 10.99 -0.64 -9.24
CA ILE A 128 10.97 -1.53 -8.08
C ILE A 128 12.41 -1.92 -7.76
N PHE A 129 12.84 -1.75 -6.51
CA PHE A 129 14.08 -2.33 -6.03
C PHE A 129 13.79 -2.96 -4.68
N THR A 130 13.79 -4.28 -4.59
CA THR A 130 13.47 -5.05 -3.38
C THR A 130 14.60 -6.01 -3.01
N ALA A 131 14.78 -6.24 -1.70
CA ALA A 131 15.68 -7.27 -1.18
C ALA A 131 15.06 -8.69 -1.24
N SER A 132 13.90 -8.86 -1.86
CA SER A 132 13.22 -10.15 -2.02
C SER A 132 13.65 -10.90 -3.29
N MET A 133 13.40 -12.21 -3.31
CA MET A 133 13.69 -13.06 -4.47
C MET A 133 12.85 -12.64 -5.68
N GLU A 134 13.44 -12.69 -6.87
CA GLU A 134 12.77 -12.30 -8.12
C GLU A 134 11.45 -13.03 -8.35
N ILE A 135 11.39 -14.35 -8.12
CA ILE A 135 10.18 -15.15 -8.34
C ILE A 135 8.97 -14.64 -7.54
N TYR A 136 9.21 -14.08 -6.36
CA TYR A 136 8.19 -13.48 -5.51
C TYR A 136 7.98 -12.00 -5.86
N GLY A 137 9.07 -11.22 -5.92
CA GLY A 137 9.01 -9.77 -6.14
C GLY A 137 8.41 -9.39 -7.49
N ALA A 138 8.71 -10.15 -8.55
CA ALA A 138 8.12 -9.94 -9.86
C ALA A 138 6.62 -10.19 -9.85
N ALA A 139 6.17 -11.29 -9.22
CA ALA A 139 4.76 -11.63 -9.11
C ALA A 139 3.96 -10.60 -8.28
N VAL A 140 4.54 -10.07 -7.20
CA VAL A 140 3.95 -8.94 -6.46
C VAL A 140 3.86 -7.70 -7.34
N ALA A 141 4.96 -7.33 -8.00
CA ALA A 141 5.01 -6.16 -8.84
C ALA A 141 3.99 -6.23 -9.99
N ASP A 142 3.75 -7.40 -10.59
CA ASP A 142 2.73 -7.60 -11.61
C ASP A 142 1.31 -7.38 -11.06
N LYS A 143 1.02 -7.89 -9.86
CA LYS A 143 -0.27 -7.68 -9.19
C LYS A 143 -0.51 -6.22 -8.81
N LEU A 144 0.55 -5.50 -8.41
CA LEU A 144 0.47 -4.08 -8.15
C LEU A 144 0.34 -3.26 -9.44
N ASP A 145 1.11 -3.59 -10.48
CA ASP A 145 1.12 -2.87 -11.76
C ASP A 145 -0.23 -2.97 -12.47
N ASN A 146 -0.91 -4.12 -12.40
CA ASN A 146 -2.24 -4.35 -12.97
C ASN A 146 -2.32 -3.89 -14.44
N ASP A 147 -1.33 -4.34 -15.23
CA ASP A 147 -1.18 -4.05 -16.66
C ASP A 147 -1.01 -2.56 -17.03
N ARG A 148 -0.79 -1.67 -16.06
CA ARG A 148 -0.53 -0.23 -16.31
C ARG A 148 0.84 0.02 -16.94
N ARG A 149 1.77 -0.94 -16.86
CA ARG A 149 3.13 -0.87 -17.40
C ARG A 149 3.97 0.26 -16.81
N VAL A 150 3.71 0.64 -15.55
CA VAL A 150 4.44 1.70 -14.84
C VAL A 150 5.58 1.16 -13.98
N LEU A 151 5.56 -0.13 -13.63
CA LEU A 151 6.58 -0.82 -12.82
C LEU A 151 7.48 -1.75 -13.65
N GLN A 152 7.91 -1.35 -14.85
CA GLN A 152 8.66 -2.24 -15.76
C GLN A 152 10.11 -2.47 -15.33
N LYS A 153 10.78 -1.46 -14.76
CA LYS A 153 12.16 -1.59 -14.28
C LYS A 153 12.16 -2.16 -12.87
N ARG A 154 12.80 -3.32 -12.69
CA ARG A 154 12.75 -4.07 -11.44
C ARG A 154 14.12 -4.64 -11.10
N PHE A 155 14.50 -4.46 -9.84
CA PHE A 155 15.72 -4.98 -9.25
C PHE A 155 15.35 -5.79 -8.01
N PHE A 156 15.89 -6.98 -7.93
CA PHE A 156 15.62 -7.96 -6.87
C PHE A 156 16.89 -8.26 -6.05
N ARG A 157 16.79 -9.18 -5.09
CA ARG A 157 17.87 -9.56 -4.17
C ARG A 157 19.24 -9.76 -4.83
N GLN A 158 19.31 -10.37 -6.01
CA GLN A 158 20.58 -10.62 -6.70
C GLN A 158 21.31 -9.35 -7.16
N HIS A 159 20.61 -8.21 -7.19
CA HIS A 159 21.18 -6.90 -7.53
C HIS A 159 21.56 -6.10 -6.27
N CYS A 160 21.24 -6.60 -5.08
CA CYS A 160 21.67 -5.98 -3.83
C CYS A 160 23.10 -6.40 -3.49
N THR A 161 23.82 -5.53 -2.78
CA THR A 161 25.08 -5.87 -2.13
C THR A 161 24.79 -6.36 -0.72
N LEU A 162 25.24 -7.56 -0.38
CA LEU A 162 25.12 -8.07 0.99
C LEU A 162 26.28 -7.52 1.84
N ASP A 163 25.96 -6.65 2.79
CA ASP A 163 26.93 -5.99 3.66
C ASP A 163 26.47 -6.00 5.13
N TYR A 164 27.33 -6.52 6.03
CA TYR A 164 27.04 -6.73 7.45
C TYR A 164 25.67 -7.39 7.74
N GLY A 165 25.26 -8.36 6.92
CA GLY A 165 23.98 -9.06 7.07
C GLY A 165 22.74 -8.27 6.62
N SER A 166 22.92 -7.11 5.99
CA SER A 166 21.86 -6.33 5.35
C SER A 166 22.06 -6.29 3.83
N TYR A 167 20.95 -6.22 3.09
CA TYR A 167 21.00 -5.95 1.66
C TYR A 167 20.97 -4.45 1.41
N THR A 168 22.03 -3.92 0.82
CA THR A 168 22.12 -2.51 0.39
C THR A 168 21.82 -2.39 -1.10
N LYS A 169 21.10 -1.34 -1.48
CA LYS A 169 20.61 -1.07 -2.83
C LYS A 169 21.46 0.01 -3.47
N ASP A 170 22.17 -0.34 -4.53
CA ASP A 170 23.04 0.59 -5.23
C ASP A 170 22.26 1.40 -6.28
N LEU A 171 21.96 2.67 -6.00
CA LEU A 171 21.21 3.53 -6.92
C LEU A 171 22.00 3.88 -8.20
N SER A 172 23.33 3.83 -8.15
CA SER A 172 24.18 4.08 -9.33
C SER A 172 24.00 3.02 -10.41
N SER A 173 23.54 1.81 -10.03
CA SER A 173 23.21 0.73 -10.97
C SER A 173 21.98 1.04 -11.84
N ILE A 174 21.16 2.03 -11.44
CA ILE A 174 19.95 2.43 -12.15
C ILE A 174 20.23 3.66 -13.05
N THR A 175 20.97 4.63 -12.53
CA THR A 175 21.32 5.87 -13.23
C THR A 175 22.62 6.47 -12.68
N ASN A 176 23.42 7.07 -13.56
CA ASN A 176 24.62 7.81 -13.18
C ASN A 176 24.31 9.18 -12.59
N ASP A 177 23.14 9.76 -12.91
CA ASP A 177 22.71 11.05 -12.38
C ASP A 177 21.97 10.85 -11.06
N LEU A 178 22.72 10.82 -9.95
CA LEU A 178 22.16 10.63 -8.62
C LEU A 178 21.31 11.81 -8.14
N SER A 179 21.38 12.97 -8.80
CA SER A 179 20.53 14.12 -8.48
C SER A 179 19.09 13.95 -8.97
N SER A 180 18.84 12.98 -9.87
CA SER A 180 17.53 12.70 -10.44
C SER A 180 16.88 11.40 -9.94
N ILE A 181 17.44 10.75 -8.91
CA ILE A 181 16.88 9.52 -8.32
C ILE A 181 16.75 9.66 -6.81
N PHE A 182 15.73 9.03 -6.25
CA PHE A 182 15.56 8.89 -4.81
C PHE A 182 14.81 7.60 -4.51
N ILE A 183 14.97 7.10 -3.28
CA ILE A 183 14.43 5.81 -2.84
C ILE A 183 13.45 5.99 -1.67
N LEU A 184 12.39 5.18 -1.68
CA LEU A 184 11.47 5.01 -0.57
C LEU A 184 11.54 3.55 -0.09
N ASP A 185 11.99 3.38 1.15
CA ASP A 185 12.25 2.08 1.76
C ASP A 185 12.12 2.19 3.29
N ASN A 186 11.60 1.15 3.94
CA ASN A 186 11.44 1.11 5.39
C ASN A 186 12.73 0.71 6.14
N SER A 187 13.73 0.15 5.44
CA SER A 187 14.97 -0.36 6.03
C SER A 187 16.15 0.60 5.83
N PRO A 188 16.72 1.18 6.91
CA PRO A 188 17.91 2.03 6.81
C PRO A 188 19.14 1.35 6.20
N GLY A 189 19.24 0.03 6.30
CA GLY A 189 20.33 -0.72 5.68
C GLY A 189 20.26 -0.74 4.14
N ALA A 190 19.06 -0.57 3.58
CA ALA A 190 18.85 -0.61 2.14
C ALA A 190 19.41 0.62 1.44
N TYR A 191 19.25 1.81 2.02
CA TYR A 191 19.74 3.08 1.46
C TYR A 191 20.98 3.63 2.17
N ARG A 192 21.71 2.79 2.92
CA ARG A 192 22.91 3.22 3.68
C ARG A 192 23.93 4.00 2.85
N ALA A 193 24.14 3.59 1.60
CA ALA A 193 25.09 4.24 0.69
C ALA A 193 24.55 5.55 0.05
N TYR A 194 23.25 5.82 0.19
CA TYR A 194 22.51 6.92 -0.43
C TYR A 194 21.47 7.50 0.54
N PRO A 195 21.92 8.13 1.65
CA PRO A 195 21.03 8.64 2.70
C PRO A 195 20.17 9.84 2.28
#